data_AF-A0A1E1K2L1-F1
#
_entry.id   AF-A0A1E1K2L1-F1
#
_cell.length_a   1.000
_cell.length_b   1.000
_cell.length_c   1.000
_cell.angle_alpha   90.00
_cell.angle_beta   90.00
_cell.angle_gamma   90.00
#
_symmetry.space_group_name_H-M   'P 1'
#
loop_
_entity.id
_entity.type
_entity.pdbx_description
1 polymer ?
#
loop_
_entity_poly.entity_id
_entity_poly.type
_entity_poly.pdbx_seq_one_letter_code
_entity_poly.pdbx_strand_id
1 'polypeptide(L)'
;MNAAGGFGKGEGTTAETRHFLKTCSRAKTEYWRQIINSAKSDKDLYKPMSWHKKAPNIKAPPLVINGRVIEDTREKAKGLHAEVLNRFNSDDDLIHDPLENWTG
;
A
#
# COMPACT_ATOMS: atom_id res chain seq x y z
N MET A 1 -34.82 -5.46 -18.08
CA MET A 1 -33.81 -6.51 -17.85
C MET A 1 -32.44 -5.86 -17.99
N ASN A 2 -31.66 -5.85 -16.91
CA ASN A 2 -30.48 -5.00 -16.75
C ASN A 2 -29.23 -5.56 -17.43
N ALA A 3 -28.40 -4.63 -17.89
CA ALA A 3 -27.11 -4.83 -18.53
C ALA A 3 -26.10 -5.57 -17.63
N ALA A 4 -25.45 -6.58 -18.20
CA ALA A 4 -24.18 -7.11 -17.70
C ALA A 4 -23.07 -6.71 -18.69
N GLY A 5 -22.51 -5.51 -18.47
CA GLY A 5 -21.30 -5.06 -19.14
C GLY A 5 -20.10 -5.85 -18.62
N GLY A 6 -19.85 -7.00 -19.24
CA GLY A 6 -18.60 -7.74 -19.06
C GLY A 6 -17.45 -6.94 -19.67
N PHE A 7 -16.40 -6.71 -18.87
CA PHE A 7 -15.14 -6.11 -19.31
C PHE A 7 -14.49 -6.97 -20.39
N GLY A 8 -14.76 -6.63 -21.66
CA GLY A 8 -14.15 -7.27 -22.82
C GLY A 8 -12.66 -6.94 -22.92
N LYS A 9 -11.80 -7.90 -22.57
CA LYS A 9 -10.45 -7.94 -23.11
C LYS A 9 -10.55 -8.33 -24.59
N GLY A 10 -10.38 -7.34 -25.47
CA GLY A 10 -9.71 -7.55 -26.75
C GLY A 10 -10.56 -7.96 -27.96
N GLU A 11 -11.67 -7.27 -28.23
CA GLU A 11 -12.22 -7.25 -29.59
C GLU A 11 -11.88 -5.92 -30.30
N GLY A 12 -11.15 -6.00 -31.43
CA GLY A 12 -11.21 -4.97 -32.46
C GLY A 12 -10.04 -3.97 -32.62
N THR A 13 -8.80 -4.26 -32.20
CA THR A 13 -7.67 -3.40 -32.66
C THR A 13 -7.21 -3.84 -34.04
N THR A 14 -7.25 -2.94 -35.03
CA THR A 14 -6.76 -3.26 -36.39
C THR A 14 -5.24 -3.39 -36.38
N ALA A 15 -4.65 -3.95 -37.45
CA ALA A 15 -3.20 -4.10 -37.57
C ALA A 15 -2.47 -2.75 -37.50
N GLU A 16 -3.10 -1.71 -38.05
CA GLU A 16 -2.66 -0.33 -38.03
C GLU A 16 -2.64 0.23 -36.61
N THR A 17 -3.70 -0.01 -35.81
CA THR A 17 -3.73 0.39 -34.40
C THR A 17 -2.61 -0.27 -33.61
N ARG A 18 -2.36 -1.57 -33.83
CA ARG A 18 -1.26 -2.28 -33.15
C ARG A 18 0.11 -1.71 -33.55
N HIS A 19 0.31 -1.44 -34.84
CA HIS A 19 1.56 -0.85 -35.34
C HIS A 19 1.80 0.57 -34.78
N PHE A 20 0.75 1.39 -34.76
CA PHE A 20 0.77 2.72 -34.16
C PHE A 20 1.13 2.65 -32.67
N LEU A 21 0.43 1.83 -31.89
CA LEU A 21 0.71 1.66 -30.46
C LEU A 21 2.13 1.12 -30.21
N LYS A 22 2.62 0.19 -31.04
CA LYS A 22 3.99 -0.31 -30.96
C LYS A 22 5.01 0.80 -31.21
N THR A 23 4.75 1.66 -32.20
CA THR A 23 5.59 2.82 -32.51
C THR A 23 5.59 3.82 -31.37
N CYS A 24 4.41 4.19 -30.85
CA CYS A 24 4.29 5.07 -29.69
C CYS A 24 4.98 4.50 -28.45
N SER A 25 4.85 3.19 -28.20
CA SER A 25 5.51 2.52 -27.08
C SER A 25 7.03 2.56 -27.20
N ARG A 26 7.57 2.30 -28.41
CA ARG A 26 9.01 2.45 -28.68
C ARG A 26 9.48 3.88 -28.50
N ALA A 27 8.79 4.85 -29.07
CA ALA A 27 9.15 6.26 -28.97
C ALA A 27 9.15 6.75 -27.51
N LYS A 28 8.12 6.38 -26.74
CA LYS A 28 8.04 6.68 -25.31
C LYS A 28 9.19 6.04 -24.54
N THR A 29 9.48 4.77 -24.80
CA THR A 29 10.59 4.04 -24.14
C THR A 29 11.93 4.70 -24.42
N GLU A 30 12.18 5.09 -25.67
CA GLU A 30 13.42 5.76 -26.08
C GLU A 30 13.55 7.14 -25.42
N TYR A 31 12.49 7.93 -25.38
CA TYR A 31 12.46 9.21 -24.66
C TYR A 31 12.84 9.06 -23.18
N TRP A 32 12.25 8.08 -22.47
CA TRP A 32 12.59 7.84 -21.07
C TRP A 32 14.03 7.37 -20.88
N ARG A 33 14.52 6.52 -21.78
CA ARG A 33 15.92 6.08 -21.77
C ARG A 33 16.87 7.27 -21.93
N GLN A 34 16.57 8.19 -22.85
CA GLN A 34 17.37 9.40 -23.05
C GLN A 34 17.37 10.30 -21.82
N ILE A 35 16.21 10.52 -21.18
CA ILE A 35 16.13 11.31 -19.94
C ILE A 35 17.04 10.72 -18.86
N ILE A 36 16.96 9.40 -18.63
CA ILE A 36 17.76 8.73 -17.60
C ILE A 36 19.25 8.81 -17.94
N ASN A 37 19.62 8.52 -19.20
CA ASN A 37 21.01 8.55 -19.65
C ASN A 37 21.60 9.98 -19.65
N SER A 38 20.76 11.01 -19.77
CA SER A 38 21.19 12.42 -19.75
C SER A 38 21.43 12.96 -18.34
N ALA A 39 21.00 12.25 -17.29
CA ALA A 39 21.18 12.67 -15.91
C ALA A 39 22.67 12.61 -15.52
N LYS A 40 23.24 13.76 -15.13
CA LYS A 40 24.65 13.88 -14.71
C LYS A 40 24.81 14.21 -13.23
N SER A 41 23.71 14.58 -12.57
CA SER A 41 23.64 14.94 -11.17
C SER A 41 22.51 14.18 -10.50
N ASP A 42 22.66 13.93 -9.19
CA ASP A 42 21.60 13.39 -8.35
C ASP A 42 20.32 14.24 -8.45
N LYS A 43 20.46 15.57 -8.61
CA LYS A 43 19.35 16.51 -8.84
C LYS A 43 18.55 16.19 -10.11
N ASP A 44 19.18 15.69 -11.17
CA ASP A 44 18.52 15.34 -12.43
C ASP A 44 17.72 14.03 -12.30
N LEU A 45 18.14 13.11 -11.43
CA LEU A 45 17.41 11.87 -11.14
C LEU A 45 16.09 12.13 -10.38
N TYR A 46 16.02 13.20 -9.59
CA TYR A 46 14.78 13.56 -8.89
C TYR A 46 13.64 13.99 -9.84
N LYS A 47 13.94 14.41 -11.08
CA LYS A 47 12.91 14.79 -12.07
C LYS A 47 12.08 13.56 -12.51
N PRO A 48 12.66 12.43 -12.98
CA PRO A 48 11.93 11.18 -13.19
C PRO A 48 11.32 10.61 -11.91
N MET A 49 12.05 10.63 -10.78
CA MET A 49 11.60 10.04 -9.52
C MET A 49 10.39 10.77 -8.91
N SER A 50 10.21 12.06 -9.22
CA SER A 50 9.03 12.82 -8.83
C SER A 50 7.72 12.18 -9.33
N TRP A 51 7.75 11.51 -10.49
CA TRP A 51 6.58 10.81 -11.03
C TRP A 51 6.27 9.48 -10.33
N HIS A 52 7.22 8.94 -9.57
CA HIS A 52 7.01 7.75 -8.74
C HIS A 52 6.27 8.08 -7.43
N LYS A 53 6.00 9.36 -7.13
CA LYS A 53 5.30 9.76 -5.90
C LYS A 53 3.97 10.45 -6.18
N LYS A 54 2.92 9.64 -6.23
CA LYS A 54 1.88 9.70 -5.20
C LYS A 54 1.49 8.26 -4.86
N ALA A 55 2.09 7.70 -3.80
CA ALA A 55 1.33 6.73 -3.03
C ALA A 55 -0.03 7.39 -2.75
N PRO A 56 -1.16 6.67 -2.81
CA PRO A 56 -2.39 7.27 -2.32
C PRO A 56 -2.07 7.78 -0.91
N ASN A 57 -2.60 8.94 -0.55
CA ASN A 57 -2.64 9.32 0.85
C ASN A 57 -3.61 8.33 1.53
N ILE A 58 -3.14 7.10 1.73
CA ILE A 58 -3.88 6.02 2.35
C ILE A 58 -3.96 6.45 3.81
N LYS A 59 -5.02 7.16 4.13
CA LYS A 59 -5.42 7.35 5.51
C LYS A 59 -5.74 5.95 6.04
N ALA A 60 -5.07 5.57 7.12
CA ALA A 60 -5.42 4.34 7.82
C ALA A 60 -6.91 4.40 8.20
N PRO A 61 -7.67 3.30 8.02
CA PRO A 61 -9.09 3.29 8.34
C PRO A 61 -9.33 3.71 9.80
N PRO A 62 -10.49 4.30 10.11
CA PRO A 62 -10.85 4.64 11.48
C PRO A 62 -10.83 3.39 12.36
N LEU A 63 -10.33 3.52 13.59
CA LEU A 63 -10.38 2.45 14.59
C LEU A 63 -11.70 2.52 15.33
N VAL A 64 -12.33 1.37 15.58
CA VAL A 64 -13.50 1.26 16.44
C VAL A 64 -13.10 0.56 17.71
N ILE A 65 -13.10 1.29 18.83
CA ILE A 65 -12.78 0.77 20.15
C ILE A 65 -13.97 1.09 21.06
N ASN A 66 -14.57 0.09 21.69
CA ASN A 66 -15.74 0.23 22.57
C ASN A 66 -16.90 1.04 21.96
N GLY A 67 -17.15 0.85 20.66
CA GLY A 67 -18.20 1.56 19.91
C GLY A 67 -17.87 3.00 19.52
N ARG A 68 -16.70 3.53 19.91
CA ARG A 68 -16.23 4.86 19.50
C ARG A 68 -15.33 4.76 18.28
N VAL A 69 -15.63 5.57 17.27
CA VAL A 69 -14.83 5.74 16.06
C VAL A 69 -13.70 6.74 16.34
N ILE A 70 -12.46 6.32 16.12
CA ILE A 70 -11.25 7.11 16.34
C ILE A 70 -10.52 7.27 15.00
N GLU A 71 -10.46 8.51 14.52
CA GLU A 71 -9.75 8.86 13.28
C GLU A 71 -8.35 9.41 13.53
N ASP A 72 -8.15 10.12 14.65
CA ASP A 72 -6.89 10.78 14.99
C ASP A 72 -5.79 9.80 15.39
N THR A 73 -4.58 10.02 14.88
CA THR A 73 -3.44 9.12 15.07
C THR A 73 -3.02 9.00 16.54
N ARG A 74 -3.06 10.09 17.32
CA ARG A 74 -2.67 10.06 18.73
C ARG A 74 -3.72 9.36 19.57
N GLU A 75 -4.99 9.58 19.27
CA GLU A 75 -6.09 8.89 19.94
C GLU A 75 -6.09 7.39 19.62
N LYS A 76 -5.80 7.00 18.36
CA LYS A 76 -5.65 5.59 17.96
C LYS A 76 -4.57 4.89 18.78
N ALA A 77 -3.41 5.53 18.94
CA ALA A 77 -2.31 4.96 19.73
C ALA A 77 -2.70 4.76 21.20
N LYS A 78 -3.38 5.74 21.82
CA LYS A 78 -3.86 5.62 23.20
C LYS A 78 -4.92 4.53 23.35
N GLY A 79 -5.87 4.45 22.43
CA GLY A 79 -6.92 3.44 22.44
C GLY A 79 -6.34 2.03 22.32
N LEU A 80 -5.45 1.80 21.33
CA LEU A 80 -4.78 0.51 21.18
C LEU A 80 -3.92 0.16 22.40
N HIS A 81 -3.17 1.11 22.96
CA HIS A 81 -2.36 0.87 24.15
C HIS A 81 -3.22 0.45 25.34
N ALA A 82 -4.35 1.13 25.58
CA ALA A 82 -5.27 0.77 26.66
C ALA A 82 -5.89 -0.63 26.43
N GLU A 83 -6.41 -0.92 25.24
CA GLU A 83 -7.05 -2.21 24.95
C GLU A 83 -6.08 -3.39 24.91
N VAL A 84 -4.84 -3.17 24.47
CA VAL A 84 -3.84 -4.25 24.35
C VAL A 84 -3.14 -4.50 25.68
N LEU A 85 -2.72 -3.47 26.41
CA LEU A 85 -1.98 -3.67 27.66
C LEU A 85 -2.88 -3.96 28.86
N ASN A 86 -4.12 -3.44 28.89
CA ASN A 86 -5.03 -3.78 30.00
C ASN A 86 -5.52 -5.24 29.95
N ARG A 87 -5.28 -5.97 28.86
CA ARG A 87 -5.50 -7.43 28.83
C ARG A 87 -4.52 -8.15 29.75
N PHE A 88 -3.24 -7.77 29.72
CA PHE A 88 -2.21 -8.38 30.53
C PHE A 88 -2.18 -7.74 31.92
N ASN A 89 -3.09 -8.17 32.78
CA ASN A 89 -3.12 -7.80 34.18
C ASN A 89 -2.81 -9.03 35.06
N SER A 90 -2.64 -8.81 36.36
CA SER A 90 -2.33 -9.88 37.32
C SER A 90 -3.41 -10.96 37.44
N ASP A 91 -4.61 -10.73 36.89
CA ASP A 91 -5.67 -11.73 36.84
C ASP A 91 -5.48 -12.70 35.65
N ASP A 92 -4.69 -12.31 34.64
CA ASP A 92 -4.26 -13.15 33.51
C ASP A 92 -2.97 -13.94 33.85
N ASP A 93 -2.34 -13.69 35.00
CA ASP A 93 -1.16 -14.42 35.45
C ASP A 93 -1.54 -15.85 35.90
N LEU A 94 -0.65 -16.80 35.62
CA LEU A 94 -0.81 -18.18 36.11
C LEU A 94 -0.66 -18.21 37.63
N ILE A 95 -1.62 -18.86 38.31
CA ILE A 95 -1.65 -18.99 39.79
C ILE A 95 -0.41 -19.72 40.33
N HIS A 96 0.21 -20.58 39.52
CA HIS A 96 1.39 -21.37 39.88
C HIS A 96 2.41 -21.38 38.74
N ASP A 97 3.69 -21.53 39.08
CA ASP A 97 4.76 -21.63 38.08
C ASP A 97 4.65 -22.98 37.34
N PRO A 98 4.39 -22.97 36.02
CA PRO A 98 4.23 -24.20 35.24
C PRO A 98 5.52 -25.01 35.08
N LEU A 99 6.66 -24.49 35.51
CA LEU A 99 7.97 -25.13 35.41
C LEU A 99 8.51 -25.63 36.76
N GLU A 100 7.75 -25.53 37.85
CA GLU A 100 8.16 -25.95 39.20
C GLU A 100 8.67 -27.40 39.27
N ASN A 101 8.22 -28.26 38.36
CA ASN A 101 8.57 -29.68 38.28
C ASN A 101 9.37 -30.04 37.01
N TRP A 102 9.89 -29.06 36.26
CA TRP A 102 10.69 -29.34 35.06
C TRP A 102 12.13 -29.73 35.44
N THR A 103 12.51 -30.97 35.13
CA THR A 103 13.84 -31.53 35.48
C THR A 103 14.85 -31.58 34.33
N GLY A 104 14.62 -30.81 33.26
CA GLY A 104 15.51 -30.77 32.08
C GLY A 104 15.32 -31.93 31.12
#